data_AF-A0A2E0XMZ0-F1
#
_entry.id   AF-A0A2E0XMZ0-F1
#
_cell.length_a   1.000
_cell.length_b   1.000
_cell.length_c   1.000
_cell.angle_alpha   90.00
_cell.angle_beta   90.00
_cell.angle_gamma   90.00
#
_symmetry.space_group_name_H-M   'P 1'
#
loop_
_entity.id
_entity.type
_entity.pdbx_description
1 polymer ?
#
loop_
_entity_poly.entity_id
_entity_poly.type
_entity_poly.pdbx_seq_one_letter_code
_entity_poly.pdbx_strand_id
1 'polypeptide(L)'
;MKSQLEVTRRAITGDHLAKLALVILMGLVSMGCGPKLGKIRLEQVEQAISQSQVAIDQAFLKNANTLSPELWSQAEQQMAESEKARSANQGLAAIQLAYQAMATAQTAAQQASAVSKENELNAVIDKKSGKIEKLRAEMQQVRSELKNARSEANRTNQQKERRTSELKRKLQQQSDQVSRSQSDAHQARHKRDQLQTRYDQVYAQSQPAQRQIEDYRRRIREYETQLAKAEAELQTARQASEEAKSRAIAQGKSYSRQIENLSQQRALRDHDAVLARKMAEARAFAQRRQTWTPNRTGQTALSRHQASEGRRELKRWDQAWWDKDLNTHLSYYNRQLQLEQSVIRATGEERKYLDYVQTAPAIRGQAGKGWSRNASADTPEIQAEGDSLVATYRLNKTSGGRQKQPVLYDIWEREVWIRKQGQAWRIYREFWRIYENVPKY
;
A
#
# COMPACT_ATOMS: atom_id res chain seq x y z
N MET A 1 -69.94 -49.37 49.49
CA MET A 1 -71.32 -48.92 49.86
C MET A 1 -72.38 -50.04 49.84
N LYS A 2 -72.02 -51.33 49.74
CA LYS A 2 -72.99 -52.44 49.85
C LYS A 2 -73.38 -52.81 51.29
N SER A 3 -72.63 -52.40 52.33
CA SER A 3 -72.92 -52.80 53.72
C SER A 3 -73.79 -51.82 54.54
N GLN A 4 -74.14 -50.65 53.99
CA GLN A 4 -75.00 -49.66 54.67
C GLN A 4 -76.49 -49.84 54.31
N LEU A 5 -76.80 -50.64 53.28
CA LEU A 5 -78.18 -50.95 52.84
C LEU A 5 -78.79 -52.15 53.58
N GLU A 6 -77.98 -53.03 54.18
CA GLU A 6 -78.51 -54.17 54.98
C GLU A 6 -78.89 -53.77 56.42
N VAL A 7 -78.31 -52.68 56.95
CA VAL A 7 -78.56 -52.23 58.33
C VAL A 7 -79.92 -51.53 58.45
N THR A 8 -80.39 -50.85 57.41
CA THR A 8 -81.69 -50.17 57.38
C THR A 8 -82.87 -51.12 57.10
N ARG A 9 -82.62 -52.30 56.54
CA ARG A 9 -83.67 -53.31 56.28
C ARG A 9 -84.16 -54.02 57.56
N ARG A 10 -83.37 -54.01 58.65
CA ARG A 10 -83.74 -54.63 59.95
C ARG A 10 -84.35 -53.68 60.97
N ALA A 11 -84.21 -52.36 60.81
CA ALA A 11 -84.70 -51.39 61.78
C ALA A 11 -86.19 -51.02 61.60
N ILE A 12 -86.75 -51.20 60.40
CA ILE A 12 -88.12 -50.75 60.08
C ILE A 12 -89.18 -51.85 60.32
N THR A 13 -88.77 -53.11 60.40
CA THR A 13 -89.69 -54.24 60.61
C THR A 13 -90.04 -54.53 62.09
N GLY A 14 -89.37 -53.88 63.05
CA GLY A 14 -89.54 -54.21 64.48
C GLY A 14 -90.55 -53.34 65.25
N ASP A 15 -90.64 -52.05 64.93
CA ASP A 15 -91.24 -51.08 65.87
C ASP A 15 -92.68 -50.66 65.55
N HIS A 16 -93.17 -50.99 64.35
CA HIS A 16 -94.56 -50.71 63.93
C HIS A 16 -95.52 -51.87 64.17
N LEU A 17 -95.05 -53.13 64.19
CA LEU A 17 -95.85 -54.30 64.56
C LEU A 17 -96.22 -54.29 66.05
N ALA A 18 -95.34 -53.79 66.92
CA ALA A 18 -95.58 -53.71 68.37
C ALA A 18 -96.58 -52.59 68.75
N LYS A 19 -96.65 -51.50 67.98
CA LYS A 19 -97.54 -50.35 68.27
C LYS A 19 -98.93 -50.50 67.65
N LEU A 20 -99.10 -51.30 66.59
CA LEU A 20 -100.44 -51.65 66.08
C LEU A 20 -101.12 -52.75 66.92
N ALA A 21 -100.36 -53.69 67.50
CA ALA A 21 -100.89 -54.71 68.41
C ALA A 21 -101.41 -54.12 69.74
N LEU A 22 -100.91 -52.96 70.16
CA LEU A 22 -101.27 -52.34 71.44
C LEU A 22 -102.54 -51.47 71.38
N VAL A 23 -102.88 -50.91 70.22
CA VAL A 23 -104.09 -50.08 70.05
C VAL A 23 -105.35 -50.94 69.80
N ILE A 24 -105.17 -52.19 69.35
CA ILE A 24 -106.28 -53.14 69.16
C ILE A 24 -106.69 -53.84 70.48
N LEU A 25 -105.87 -53.78 71.53
CA LEU A 25 -106.13 -54.40 72.84
C LEU A 25 -106.72 -53.47 73.91
N MET A 26 -106.80 -52.14 73.66
CA MET A 26 -107.30 -51.16 74.64
C MET A 26 -108.73 -50.65 74.37
N GLY A 27 -109.51 -51.35 73.55
CA GLY A 27 -110.95 -51.10 73.35
C GLY A 27 -111.88 -52.17 73.93
N LEU A 28 -111.35 -53.18 74.63
CA LEU A 28 -112.08 -54.39 75.03
C LEU A 28 -111.88 -54.77 76.52
N VAL A 29 -111.75 -53.78 77.40
CA VAL A 29 -111.77 -53.98 78.86
C VAL A 29 -112.79 -53.04 79.50
N SER A 30 -114.07 -53.31 79.22
CA SER A 30 -115.18 -52.93 80.09
C SER A 30 -116.47 -53.64 79.67
N MET A 31 -116.54 -54.97 79.78
CA MET A 31 -117.82 -55.68 79.87
C MET A 31 -117.64 -56.98 80.67
N GLY A 32 -118.28 -57.01 81.84
CA GLY A 32 -118.21 -58.11 82.81
C GLY A 32 -118.96 -59.37 82.40
N CYS A 33 -118.69 -60.44 83.14
CA CYS A 33 -119.37 -61.73 83.06
C CYS A 33 -120.89 -61.59 83.24
N GLY A 34 -121.65 -62.01 82.24
CA GLY A 34 -123.11 -62.20 82.29
C GLY A 34 -123.62 -62.80 80.97
N PRO A 35 -124.39 -63.91 80.97
CA PRO A 35 -124.81 -64.57 79.74
C PRO A 35 -126.02 -63.85 79.16
N LYS A 36 -125.78 -62.96 78.19
CA LYS A 36 -126.75 -62.48 77.20
C LYS A 36 -126.00 -61.69 76.12
N LEU A 37 -125.85 -62.31 74.96
CA LEU A 37 -125.39 -61.70 73.71
C LEU A 37 -126.21 -60.42 73.43
N GLY A 38 -125.61 -59.27 73.71
CA GLY A 38 -126.11 -57.98 73.27
C GLY A 38 -125.95 -57.88 71.75
N LYS A 39 -127.06 -57.69 71.04
CA LYS A 39 -127.12 -57.57 69.58
C LYS A 39 -126.12 -56.50 69.11
N ILE A 40 -125.06 -56.91 68.42
CA ILE A 40 -124.22 -55.96 67.65
C ILE A 40 -125.16 -55.25 66.68
N ARG A 41 -125.18 -53.92 66.72
CA ARG A 41 -126.05 -53.14 65.83
C ARG A 41 -125.48 -53.22 64.42
N LEU A 42 -126.35 -53.45 63.43
CA LEU A 42 -125.99 -53.49 62.02
C LEU A 42 -125.18 -52.25 61.61
N GLU A 43 -125.53 -51.09 62.16
CA GLU A 43 -124.84 -49.80 62.00
C GLU A 43 -123.33 -49.86 62.30
N GLN A 44 -122.90 -50.60 63.33
CA GLN A 44 -121.48 -50.72 63.70
C GLN A 44 -120.69 -51.58 62.70
N VAL A 45 -121.33 -52.61 62.14
CA VAL A 45 -120.74 -53.47 61.11
C VAL A 45 -120.61 -52.70 59.80
N GLU A 46 -121.64 -51.94 59.42
CA GLU A 46 -121.64 -51.10 58.22
C GLU A 46 -120.60 -49.97 58.30
N GLN A 47 -120.45 -49.34 59.47
CA GLN A 47 -119.43 -48.33 59.67
C GLN A 47 -118.01 -48.88 59.52
N ALA A 48 -117.71 -50.05 60.10
CA ALA A 48 -116.39 -50.68 59.99
C ALA A 48 -116.06 -51.07 58.53
N ILE A 49 -117.02 -51.64 57.81
CA ILE A 49 -116.93 -51.99 56.38
C ILE A 49 -116.73 -50.74 55.52
N SER A 50 -117.47 -49.66 55.79
CA SER A 50 -117.32 -48.40 55.06
C SER A 50 -115.93 -47.79 55.28
N GLN A 51 -115.43 -47.79 56.52
CA GLN A 51 -114.10 -47.28 56.84
C GLN A 51 -112.97 -48.11 56.20
N SER A 52 -113.13 -49.43 56.14
CA SER A 52 -112.16 -50.30 55.46
C SER A 52 -112.19 -50.13 53.95
N GLN A 53 -113.37 -49.97 53.34
CA GLN A 53 -113.49 -49.64 51.90
C GLN A 53 -112.78 -48.32 51.57
N VAL A 54 -112.97 -47.27 52.38
CA VAL A 54 -112.25 -46.01 52.20
C VAL A 54 -110.73 -46.20 52.30
N ALA A 55 -110.25 -47.03 53.23
CA ALA A 55 -108.82 -47.33 53.34
C ALA A 55 -108.27 -48.11 52.14
N ILE A 56 -109.05 -49.04 51.59
CA ILE A 56 -108.75 -49.77 50.35
C ILE A 56 -108.70 -48.79 49.17
N ASP A 57 -109.69 -47.92 48.99
CA ASP A 57 -109.66 -46.91 47.92
C ASP A 57 -108.44 -45.97 48.04
N GLN A 58 -108.10 -45.53 49.25
CA GLN A 58 -106.91 -44.71 49.49
C GLN A 58 -105.60 -45.45 49.16
N ALA A 59 -105.53 -46.75 49.43
CA ALA A 59 -104.40 -47.58 49.06
C ALA A 59 -104.32 -47.79 47.54
N PHE A 60 -105.46 -47.95 46.86
CA PHE A 60 -105.52 -48.00 45.40
C PHE A 60 -105.03 -46.70 44.76
N LEU A 61 -105.48 -45.54 45.25
CA LEU A 61 -105.05 -44.22 44.76
C LEU A 61 -103.55 -43.97 44.95
N LYS A 62 -102.92 -44.69 45.89
CA LYS A 62 -101.47 -44.69 46.11
C LYS A 62 -100.75 -45.77 45.30
N ASN A 63 -101.44 -46.41 44.35
CA ASN A 63 -100.96 -47.50 43.51
C ASN A 63 -100.47 -48.72 44.32
N ALA A 64 -101.10 -49.02 45.46
CA ALA A 64 -100.72 -50.18 46.27
C ALA A 64 -100.85 -51.51 45.51
N ASN A 65 -101.80 -51.60 44.57
CA ASN A 65 -101.95 -52.74 43.67
C ASN A 65 -100.68 -53.06 42.82
N THR A 66 -99.80 -52.09 42.59
CA THR A 66 -98.56 -52.29 41.82
C THR A 66 -97.31 -52.21 42.69
N LEU A 67 -97.29 -51.34 43.71
CA LEU A 67 -96.12 -51.07 44.54
C LEU A 67 -96.09 -51.89 45.84
N SER A 68 -97.23 -52.45 46.28
CA SER A 68 -97.35 -53.40 47.39
C SER A 68 -98.46 -54.44 47.08
N PRO A 69 -98.30 -55.23 46.01
CA PRO A 69 -99.37 -56.09 45.47
C PRO A 69 -99.83 -57.16 46.46
N GLU A 70 -98.93 -57.68 47.30
CA GLU A 70 -99.24 -58.71 48.29
C GLU A 70 -100.17 -58.19 49.39
N LEU A 71 -99.86 -57.04 50.00
CA LEU A 71 -100.69 -56.43 51.04
C LEU A 71 -102.01 -55.90 50.47
N TRP A 72 -101.99 -55.39 49.23
CA TRP A 72 -103.21 -54.97 48.53
C TRP A 72 -104.18 -56.14 48.35
N SER A 73 -103.72 -57.25 47.79
CA SER A 73 -104.51 -58.46 47.59
C SER A 73 -105.04 -59.03 48.92
N GLN A 74 -104.20 -59.00 49.97
CA GLN A 74 -104.61 -59.44 51.31
C GLN A 74 -105.72 -58.55 51.91
N ALA A 75 -105.65 -57.23 51.71
CA ALA A 75 -106.68 -56.31 52.18
C ALA A 75 -108.02 -56.50 51.43
N GLU A 76 -107.97 -56.71 50.10
CA GLU A 76 -109.15 -57.04 49.29
C GLU A 76 -109.79 -58.36 49.71
N GLN A 77 -108.98 -59.38 50.00
CA GLN A 77 -109.47 -60.67 50.47
C GLN A 77 -110.15 -60.55 51.85
N GLN A 78 -109.51 -59.87 52.81
CA GLN A 78 -110.09 -59.64 54.14
C GLN A 78 -111.40 -58.85 54.07
N MET A 79 -111.51 -57.92 53.12
CA MET A 79 -112.73 -57.16 52.85
C MET A 79 -113.85 -58.06 52.32
N ALA A 80 -113.55 -58.90 51.31
CA ALA A 80 -114.52 -59.84 50.76
C ALA A 80 -115.00 -60.85 51.81
N GLU A 81 -114.10 -61.32 52.68
CA GLU A 81 -114.45 -62.20 53.80
C GLU A 81 -115.31 -61.49 54.85
N SER A 82 -115.04 -60.19 55.13
CA SER A 82 -115.88 -59.36 56.01
C SER A 82 -117.32 -59.22 55.46
N GLU A 83 -117.48 -58.94 54.17
CA GLU A 83 -118.81 -58.82 53.53
C GLU A 83 -119.58 -60.15 53.54
N LYS A 84 -118.87 -61.26 53.36
CA LYS A 84 -119.43 -62.61 53.48
C LYS A 84 -119.88 -62.90 54.93
N ALA A 85 -119.06 -62.56 55.93
CA ALA A 85 -119.40 -62.71 57.35
C ALA A 85 -120.61 -61.83 57.76
N ARG A 86 -120.71 -60.61 57.23
CA ARG A 86 -121.89 -59.73 57.40
C ARG A 86 -123.15 -60.42 56.86
N SER A 87 -123.09 -60.95 55.64
CA SER A 87 -124.22 -61.62 54.98
C SER A 87 -124.67 -62.89 55.72
N ALA A 88 -123.75 -63.54 56.45
CA ALA A 88 -124.02 -64.69 57.31
C ALA A 88 -124.48 -64.33 58.74
N ASN A 89 -124.77 -63.05 59.02
CA ASN A 89 -125.14 -62.51 60.34
C ASN A 89 -124.06 -62.69 61.44
N GLN A 90 -122.78 -62.81 61.05
CA GLN A 90 -121.64 -62.95 61.95
C GLN A 90 -120.99 -61.59 62.24
N GLY A 91 -121.70 -60.69 62.92
CA GLY A 91 -121.31 -59.28 63.08
C GLY A 91 -119.91 -59.05 63.68
N LEU A 92 -119.50 -59.84 64.68
CA LEU A 92 -118.17 -59.71 65.30
C LEU A 92 -117.04 -60.08 64.34
N ALA A 93 -117.20 -61.18 63.59
CA ALA A 93 -116.22 -61.62 62.60
C ALA A 93 -116.13 -60.63 61.44
N ALA A 94 -117.27 -60.09 60.98
CA ALA A 94 -117.31 -59.04 59.96
C ALA A 94 -116.53 -57.79 60.39
N ILE A 95 -116.73 -57.30 61.62
CA ILE A 95 -115.99 -56.14 62.16
C ILE A 95 -114.49 -56.43 62.26
N GLN A 96 -114.11 -57.60 62.77
CA GLN A 96 -112.70 -57.97 62.89
C GLN A 96 -112.00 -58.02 61.52
N LEU A 97 -112.63 -58.67 60.54
CA LEU A 97 -112.12 -58.75 59.17
C LEU A 97 -112.08 -57.38 58.48
N ALA A 98 -113.06 -56.51 58.74
CA ALA A 98 -113.06 -55.13 58.22
C ALA A 98 -111.90 -54.32 58.80
N TYR A 99 -111.65 -54.40 60.12
CA TYR A 99 -110.50 -53.72 60.72
C TYR A 99 -109.16 -54.29 60.26
N GLN A 100 -109.07 -55.61 60.06
CA GLN A 100 -107.89 -56.23 59.45
C GLN A 100 -107.67 -55.71 58.03
N ALA A 101 -108.72 -55.70 57.19
CA ALA A 101 -108.67 -55.15 55.85
C ALA A 101 -108.23 -53.67 55.84
N MET A 102 -108.78 -52.87 56.76
CA MET A 102 -108.41 -51.46 56.94
C MET A 102 -106.93 -51.30 57.31
N ALA A 103 -106.43 -52.05 58.30
CA ALA A 103 -105.04 -51.96 58.74
C ALA A 103 -104.06 -52.45 57.65
N THR A 104 -104.41 -53.53 56.96
CA THR A 104 -103.63 -54.06 55.83
C THR A 104 -103.60 -53.07 54.68
N ALA A 105 -104.74 -52.46 54.32
CA ALA A 105 -104.83 -51.44 53.29
C ALA A 105 -104.02 -50.19 53.65
N GLN A 106 -104.10 -49.70 54.89
CA GLN A 106 -103.28 -48.57 55.36
C GLN A 106 -101.79 -48.88 55.30
N THR A 107 -101.39 -50.11 55.62
CA THR A 107 -100.00 -50.56 55.52
C THR A 107 -99.55 -50.64 54.06
N ALA A 108 -100.40 -51.17 53.18
CA ALA A 108 -100.17 -51.22 51.73
C ALA A 108 -99.99 -49.81 51.15
N ALA A 109 -100.85 -48.87 51.54
CA ALA A 109 -100.75 -47.45 51.18
C ALA A 109 -99.43 -46.81 51.62
N GLN A 110 -98.99 -47.08 52.85
CA GLN A 110 -97.74 -46.54 53.38
C GLN A 110 -96.52 -47.12 52.66
N GLN A 111 -96.50 -48.44 52.42
CA GLN A 111 -95.41 -49.09 51.68
C GLN A 111 -95.37 -48.60 50.23
N ALA A 112 -96.51 -48.49 49.55
CA ALA A 112 -96.59 -47.96 48.19
C ALA A 112 -96.06 -46.52 48.11
N SER A 113 -96.41 -45.67 49.10
CA SER A 113 -95.88 -44.30 49.20
C SER A 113 -94.36 -44.29 49.40
N ALA A 114 -93.82 -45.21 50.22
CA ALA A 114 -92.38 -45.33 50.45
C ALA A 114 -91.63 -45.78 49.20
N VAL A 115 -92.12 -46.81 48.50
CA VAL A 115 -91.56 -47.31 47.24
C VAL A 115 -91.62 -46.25 46.14
N SER A 116 -92.73 -45.52 46.02
CA SER A 116 -92.85 -44.40 45.07
C SER A 116 -91.78 -43.34 45.32
N LYS A 117 -91.60 -42.94 46.59
CA LYS A 117 -90.59 -41.96 46.98
C LYS A 117 -89.16 -42.46 46.75
N GLU A 118 -88.90 -43.75 47.00
CA GLU A 118 -87.61 -44.38 46.69
C GLU A 118 -87.33 -44.36 45.18
N ASN A 119 -88.31 -44.70 44.35
CA ASN A 119 -88.20 -44.66 42.89
C ASN A 119 -87.91 -43.24 42.37
N GLU A 120 -88.60 -42.23 42.90
CA GLU A 120 -88.33 -40.82 42.59
C GLU A 120 -86.90 -40.40 42.96
N LEU A 121 -86.44 -40.78 44.15
CA LEU A 121 -85.08 -40.49 44.61
C LEU A 121 -84.04 -41.20 43.75
N ASN A 122 -84.27 -42.46 43.38
CA ASN A 122 -83.39 -43.21 42.48
C ASN A 122 -83.31 -42.55 41.09
N ALA A 123 -84.43 -42.13 40.52
CA ALA A 123 -84.43 -41.39 39.25
C ALA A 123 -83.65 -40.06 39.34
N VAL A 124 -83.74 -39.34 40.47
CA VAL A 124 -82.95 -38.14 40.71
C VAL A 124 -81.46 -38.46 40.87
N ILE A 125 -81.11 -39.55 41.54
CA ILE A 125 -79.73 -40.04 41.69
C ILE A 125 -79.16 -40.40 40.33
N ASP A 126 -79.86 -41.15 39.51
CA ASP A 126 -79.41 -41.55 38.17
C ASP A 126 -79.17 -40.33 37.28
N LYS A 127 -80.10 -39.38 37.29
CA LYS A 127 -79.96 -38.11 36.56
C LYS A 127 -78.73 -37.31 37.02
N LYS A 128 -78.48 -37.25 38.33
CA LYS A 128 -77.32 -36.55 38.89
C LYS A 128 -76.01 -37.29 38.60
N SER A 129 -76.01 -38.62 38.67
CA SER A 129 -74.86 -39.47 38.33
C SER A 129 -74.45 -39.28 36.87
N GLY A 130 -75.40 -39.30 35.94
CA GLY A 130 -75.11 -39.02 34.52
C GLY A 130 -74.54 -37.62 34.28
N LYS A 131 -75.02 -36.60 35.02
CA LYS A 131 -74.43 -35.24 34.97
C LYS A 131 -72.99 -35.22 35.51
N ILE A 132 -72.71 -35.94 36.59
CA ILE A 132 -71.36 -36.03 37.17
C ILE A 132 -70.40 -36.70 36.19
N GLU A 133 -70.82 -37.76 35.50
CA GLU A 133 -70.01 -38.42 34.48
C GLU A 133 -69.71 -37.49 33.30
N LYS A 134 -70.72 -36.77 32.80
CA LYS A 134 -70.54 -35.78 31.74
C LYS A 134 -69.56 -34.68 32.16
N LEU A 135 -69.70 -34.13 33.35
CA LEU A 135 -68.78 -33.12 33.89
C LEU A 135 -67.36 -33.68 34.06
N ARG A 136 -67.19 -34.94 34.48
CA ARG A 136 -65.87 -35.58 34.57
C ARG A 136 -65.22 -35.70 33.20
N ALA A 137 -65.96 -36.10 32.18
CA ALA A 137 -65.46 -36.18 30.80
C ALA A 137 -65.05 -34.80 30.27
N GLU A 138 -65.89 -33.78 30.46
CA GLU A 138 -65.59 -32.39 30.08
C GLU A 138 -64.33 -31.86 30.81
N MET A 139 -64.19 -32.11 32.11
CA MET A 139 -62.97 -31.72 32.84
C MET A 139 -61.71 -32.44 32.34
N GLN A 140 -61.80 -33.72 31.98
CA GLN A 140 -60.66 -34.46 31.42
C GLN A 140 -60.25 -33.90 30.06
N GLN A 141 -61.23 -33.57 29.22
CA GLN A 141 -60.99 -32.91 27.94
C GLN A 141 -60.30 -31.56 28.13
N VAL A 142 -60.86 -30.68 28.98
CA VAL A 142 -60.28 -29.36 29.26
C VAL A 142 -58.86 -29.48 29.83
N ARG A 143 -58.59 -30.46 30.70
CA ARG A 143 -57.22 -30.72 31.20
C ARG A 143 -56.26 -31.11 30.08
N SER A 144 -56.71 -31.92 29.13
CA SER A 144 -55.88 -32.33 27.99
C SER A 144 -55.59 -31.16 27.05
N GLU A 145 -56.60 -30.33 26.76
CA GLU A 145 -56.48 -29.12 25.95
C GLU A 145 -55.52 -28.11 26.61
N LEU A 146 -55.66 -27.89 27.92
CA LEU A 146 -54.75 -27.02 28.68
C LEU A 146 -53.30 -27.51 28.65
N LYS A 147 -53.08 -28.82 28.74
CA LYS A 147 -51.74 -29.42 28.65
C LYS A 147 -51.14 -29.21 27.25
N ASN A 148 -51.94 -29.38 26.20
CA ASN A 148 -51.50 -29.17 24.82
C ASN A 148 -51.17 -27.70 24.58
N ALA A 149 -52.06 -26.77 24.99
CA ALA A 149 -51.84 -25.34 24.87
C ALA A 149 -50.58 -24.86 25.60
N ARG A 150 -50.32 -25.37 26.82
CA ARG A 150 -49.07 -25.09 27.55
C ARG A 150 -47.84 -25.59 26.80
N SER A 151 -47.92 -26.79 26.22
CA SER A 151 -46.80 -27.37 25.46
C SER A 151 -46.51 -26.57 24.19
N GLU A 152 -47.54 -26.10 23.50
CA GLU A 152 -47.42 -25.26 22.31
C GLU A 152 -46.87 -23.86 22.64
N ALA A 153 -47.34 -23.25 23.73
CA ALA A 153 -46.80 -22.00 24.24
C ALA A 153 -45.31 -22.12 24.56
N ASN A 154 -44.89 -23.21 25.23
CA ASN A 154 -43.48 -23.47 25.52
C ASN A 154 -42.63 -23.63 24.27
N ARG A 155 -43.09 -24.39 23.27
CA ARG A 155 -42.40 -24.54 21.97
C ARG A 155 -42.26 -23.21 21.26
N THR A 156 -43.32 -22.42 21.24
CA THR A 156 -43.33 -21.08 20.63
C THR A 156 -42.34 -20.16 21.34
N ASN A 157 -42.28 -20.20 22.67
CA ASN A 157 -41.35 -19.38 23.44
C ASN A 157 -39.89 -19.79 23.18
N GLN A 158 -39.59 -21.09 23.11
CA GLN A 158 -38.26 -21.59 22.72
C GLN A 158 -37.88 -21.16 21.30
N GLN A 159 -38.80 -21.21 20.34
CA GLN A 159 -38.54 -20.72 18.98
C GLN A 159 -38.27 -19.21 18.97
N LYS A 160 -39.02 -18.43 19.76
CA LYS A 160 -38.81 -16.99 19.92
C LYS A 160 -37.42 -16.69 20.48
N GLU A 161 -36.99 -17.40 21.53
CA GLU A 161 -35.66 -17.24 22.12
C GLU A 161 -34.54 -17.56 21.13
N ARG A 162 -34.67 -18.67 20.38
CA ARG A 162 -33.71 -19.04 19.32
C ARG A 162 -33.61 -17.96 18.25
N ARG A 163 -34.75 -17.51 17.70
CA ARG A 163 -34.79 -16.44 16.68
C ARG A 163 -34.22 -15.13 17.20
N THR A 164 -34.50 -14.78 18.45
CA THR A 164 -33.95 -13.57 19.09
C THR A 164 -32.43 -13.65 19.20
N SER A 165 -31.90 -14.82 19.57
CA SER A 165 -30.45 -15.07 19.69
C SER A 165 -29.76 -15.04 18.32
N GLU A 166 -30.37 -15.64 17.30
CA GLU A 166 -29.89 -15.58 15.91
C GLU A 166 -29.89 -14.15 15.37
N LEU A 167 -30.95 -13.38 15.62
CA LEU A 167 -31.04 -11.98 15.23
C LEU A 167 -29.95 -11.15 15.91
N LYS A 168 -29.73 -11.30 17.22
CA LYS A 168 -28.62 -10.64 17.92
C LYS A 168 -27.27 -10.98 17.31
N ARG A 169 -27.02 -12.26 16.99
CA ARG A 169 -25.77 -12.69 16.37
C ARG A 169 -25.58 -12.08 14.99
N LYS A 170 -26.63 -12.07 14.15
CA LYS A 170 -26.59 -11.43 12.82
C LYS A 170 -26.36 -9.92 12.92
N LEU A 171 -27.01 -9.25 13.87
CA LEU A 171 -26.84 -7.82 14.10
C LEU A 171 -25.40 -7.50 14.50
N GLN A 172 -24.81 -8.30 15.40
CA GLN A 172 -23.41 -8.15 15.80
C GLN A 172 -22.46 -8.36 14.61
N GLN A 173 -22.67 -9.42 13.83
CA GLN A 173 -21.86 -9.70 12.63
C GLN A 173 -21.93 -8.56 11.62
N GLN A 174 -23.12 -8.00 11.37
CA GLN A 174 -23.28 -6.84 10.49
C GLN A 174 -22.61 -5.59 11.08
N SER A 175 -22.73 -5.35 12.38
CA SER A 175 -22.05 -4.25 13.06
C SER A 175 -20.53 -4.35 12.92
N ASP A 176 -19.96 -5.53 13.15
CA ASP A 176 -18.52 -5.78 13.01
C ASP A 176 -18.07 -5.58 11.55
N GLN A 177 -18.89 -6.02 10.58
CA GLN A 177 -18.61 -5.84 9.16
C GLN A 177 -18.63 -4.37 8.75
N VAL A 178 -19.59 -3.58 9.25
CA VAL A 178 -19.64 -2.13 9.03
C VAL A 178 -18.41 -1.45 9.61
N SER A 179 -18.01 -1.79 10.83
CA SER A 179 -16.79 -1.24 11.46
C SER A 179 -15.53 -1.55 10.65
N ARG A 180 -15.38 -2.79 10.15
CA ARG A 180 -14.27 -3.17 9.26
C ARG A 180 -14.29 -2.38 7.96
N SER A 181 -15.45 -2.29 7.31
CA SER A 181 -15.60 -1.55 6.06
C SER A 181 -15.29 -0.05 6.22
N GLN A 182 -15.66 0.56 7.34
CA GLN A 182 -15.30 1.94 7.67
C GLN A 182 -13.79 2.09 7.86
N SER A 183 -13.14 1.19 8.60
CA SER A 183 -11.69 1.18 8.75
C SER A 183 -10.96 1.04 7.41
N ASP A 184 -11.41 0.12 6.55
CA ASP A 184 -10.85 -0.08 5.22
C ASP A 184 -11.02 1.17 4.34
N ALA A 185 -12.20 1.81 4.39
CA ALA A 185 -12.45 3.06 3.69
C ALA A 185 -11.54 4.20 4.18
N HIS A 186 -11.30 4.30 5.49
CA HIS A 186 -10.34 5.26 6.05
C HIS A 186 -8.91 5.00 5.56
N GLN A 187 -8.45 3.74 5.59
CA GLN A 187 -7.13 3.38 5.07
C GLN A 187 -6.99 3.67 3.57
N ALA A 188 -8.03 3.37 2.78
CA ALA A 188 -8.05 3.64 1.35
C ALA A 188 -7.95 5.16 1.06
N ARG A 189 -8.69 5.98 1.81
CA ARG A 189 -8.60 7.45 1.71
C ARG A 189 -7.19 7.94 2.04
N HIS A 190 -6.60 7.45 3.12
CA HIS A 190 -5.23 7.82 3.49
C HIS A 190 -4.20 7.43 2.43
N LYS A 191 -4.30 6.22 1.87
CA LYS A 191 -3.43 5.78 0.75
C LYS A 191 -3.61 6.66 -0.48
N ARG A 192 -4.85 7.01 -0.83
CA ARG A 192 -5.14 7.93 -1.93
C ARG A 192 -4.46 9.29 -1.71
N ASP A 193 -4.56 9.86 -0.51
CA ASP A 193 -3.98 11.17 -0.20
C ASP A 193 -2.45 11.14 -0.25
N GLN A 194 -1.83 10.05 0.21
CA GLN A 194 -0.39 9.81 0.06
C GLN A 194 0.03 9.69 -1.40
N LEU A 195 -0.74 8.96 -2.21
CA LEU A 195 -0.47 8.82 -3.65
C LEU A 195 -0.62 10.16 -4.38
N GLN A 196 -1.65 10.95 -4.05
CA GLN A 196 -1.84 12.28 -4.60
C GLN A 196 -0.64 13.19 -4.26
N THR A 197 -0.21 13.19 -3.00
CA THR A 197 0.96 13.97 -2.58
C THR A 197 2.22 13.57 -3.35
N ARG A 198 2.45 12.26 -3.55
CA ARG A 198 3.57 11.77 -4.36
C ARG A 198 3.45 12.17 -5.83
N TYR A 199 2.25 12.11 -6.39
CA TYR A 199 1.99 12.56 -7.75
C TYR A 199 2.32 14.05 -7.90
N ASP A 200 1.83 14.90 -6.99
CA ASP A 200 2.08 16.34 -7.02
C ASP A 200 3.58 16.65 -6.89
N GLN A 201 4.30 15.92 -6.04
CA GLN A 201 5.77 16.04 -5.92
C GLN A 201 6.50 15.66 -7.21
N VAL A 202 6.18 14.51 -7.80
CA VAL A 202 6.80 14.06 -9.06
C VAL A 202 6.46 15.02 -10.19
N TYR A 203 5.21 15.48 -10.25
CA TYR A 203 4.78 16.47 -11.23
C TYR A 203 5.58 17.77 -11.09
N ALA A 204 5.71 18.31 -9.87
CA ALA A 204 6.52 19.50 -9.60
C ALA A 204 8.00 19.30 -9.94
N GLN A 205 8.58 18.12 -9.69
CA GLN A 205 9.97 17.79 -10.05
C GLN A 205 10.17 17.63 -11.57
N SER A 206 9.14 17.21 -12.30
CA SER A 206 9.22 17.06 -13.76
C SER A 206 9.28 18.40 -14.51
N GLN A 207 8.71 19.46 -13.94
CA GLN A 207 8.62 20.78 -14.55
C GLN A 207 10.02 21.41 -14.83
N PRO A 208 10.96 21.46 -13.87
CA PRO A 208 12.34 21.89 -14.13
C PRO A 208 13.04 21.06 -15.21
N ALA A 209 12.84 19.73 -15.22
CA ALA A 209 13.47 18.86 -16.20
C ALA A 209 12.96 19.14 -17.62
N GLN A 210 11.65 19.39 -17.79
CA GLN A 210 11.08 19.81 -19.08
C GLN A 210 11.68 21.14 -19.55
N ARG A 211 11.80 22.13 -18.67
CA ARG A 211 12.45 23.42 -19.01
C ARG A 211 13.91 23.24 -19.39
N GLN A 212 14.65 22.38 -18.69
CA GLN A 212 16.04 22.07 -19.06
C GLN A 212 16.14 21.41 -20.44
N ILE A 213 15.23 20.50 -20.79
CA ILE A 213 15.17 19.89 -22.12
C ILE A 213 14.94 20.96 -23.19
N GLU A 214 14.02 21.90 -22.96
CA GLU A 214 13.77 23.02 -23.89
C GLU A 214 14.99 23.93 -24.05
N ASP A 215 15.70 24.23 -22.96
CA ASP A 215 16.94 25.01 -23.00
C ASP A 215 18.05 24.28 -23.75
N TYR A 216 18.23 22.98 -23.53
CA TYR A 216 19.19 22.18 -24.30
C TYR A 216 18.83 22.16 -25.78
N ARG A 217 17.55 21.99 -26.13
CA ARG A 217 17.08 22.06 -27.53
C ARG A 217 17.37 23.43 -28.16
N ARG A 218 17.23 24.52 -27.41
CA ARG A 218 17.59 25.86 -27.87
C ARG A 218 19.09 25.98 -28.15
N ARG A 219 19.93 25.55 -27.22
CA ARG A 219 21.40 25.57 -27.35
C ARG A 219 21.88 24.72 -28.52
N ILE A 220 21.28 23.54 -28.74
CA ILE A 220 21.60 22.69 -29.89
C ILE A 220 21.36 23.46 -31.20
N ARG A 221 20.19 24.10 -31.35
CA ARG A 221 19.89 24.92 -32.55
C ARG A 221 20.85 26.09 -32.73
N GLU A 222 21.26 26.73 -31.64
CA GLU A 222 22.27 27.80 -31.67
C GLU A 222 23.62 27.28 -32.16
N TYR A 223 24.06 26.12 -31.66
CA TYR A 223 25.32 25.49 -32.10
C TYR A 223 25.25 25.00 -33.55
N GLU A 224 24.14 24.42 -33.99
CA GLU A 224 23.92 24.05 -35.40
C GLU A 224 24.02 25.28 -36.32
N THR A 225 23.45 26.40 -35.90
CA THR A 225 23.54 27.67 -36.65
C THR A 225 24.98 28.19 -36.70
N GLN A 226 25.71 28.13 -35.59
CA GLN A 226 27.12 28.53 -35.53
C GLN A 226 28.00 27.63 -36.41
N LEU A 227 27.76 26.32 -36.38
CA LEU A 227 28.47 25.35 -37.22
C LEU A 227 28.24 25.64 -38.70
N ALA A 228 26.98 25.85 -39.12
CA ALA A 228 26.65 26.18 -40.51
C ALA A 228 27.34 27.47 -40.98
N LYS A 229 27.42 28.50 -40.12
CA LYS A 229 28.17 29.73 -40.43
C LYS A 229 29.66 29.48 -40.59
N ALA A 230 30.27 28.74 -39.66
CA ALA A 230 31.69 28.41 -39.71
C ALA A 230 32.04 27.56 -40.96
N GLU A 231 31.17 26.64 -41.36
CA GLU A 231 31.32 25.85 -42.58
C GLU A 231 31.24 26.73 -43.84
N ALA A 232 30.32 27.69 -43.89
CA ALA A 232 30.20 28.64 -44.99
C ALA A 232 31.44 29.56 -45.10
N GLU A 233 31.94 30.06 -43.96
CA GLU A 233 33.17 30.84 -43.89
C GLU A 233 34.38 30.03 -44.36
N LEU A 234 34.49 28.76 -43.96
CA LEU A 234 35.55 27.85 -44.39
C LEU A 234 35.49 27.59 -45.90
N GLN A 235 34.30 27.38 -46.47
CA GLN A 235 34.11 27.23 -47.92
C GLN A 235 34.57 28.49 -48.67
N THR A 236 34.17 29.67 -48.17
CA THR A 236 34.57 30.97 -48.74
C THR A 236 36.09 31.14 -48.69
N ALA A 237 36.73 30.82 -47.56
CA ALA A 237 38.18 30.90 -47.41
C ALA A 237 38.92 29.92 -48.35
N ARG A 238 38.38 28.71 -48.55
CA ARG A 238 38.93 27.73 -49.50
C ARG A 238 38.84 28.24 -50.94
N GLN A 239 37.71 28.79 -51.35
CA GLN A 239 37.54 29.39 -52.68
C GLN A 239 38.53 30.54 -52.89
N ALA A 240 38.63 31.47 -51.93
CA ALA A 240 39.57 32.58 -52.00
C ALA A 240 41.03 32.10 -52.07
N SER A 241 41.37 31.03 -51.35
CA SER A 241 42.69 30.39 -51.40
C SER A 241 42.99 29.80 -52.78
N GLU A 242 42.05 29.05 -53.39
CA GLU A 242 42.23 28.50 -54.73
C GLU A 242 42.28 29.60 -55.81
N GLU A 243 41.50 30.67 -55.68
CA GLU A 243 41.63 31.85 -56.54
C GLU A 243 42.99 32.53 -56.41
N ALA A 244 43.49 32.72 -55.18
CA ALA A 244 44.81 33.29 -54.94
C ALA A 244 45.91 32.41 -55.54
N LYS A 245 45.80 31.09 -55.41
CA LYS A 245 46.69 30.11 -56.04
C LYS A 245 46.62 30.18 -57.56
N SER A 246 45.42 30.26 -58.14
CA SER A 246 45.22 30.43 -59.58
C SER A 246 45.84 31.74 -60.09
N ARG A 247 45.62 32.86 -59.37
CA ARG A 247 46.27 34.15 -59.64
C ARG A 247 47.79 34.06 -59.57
N ALA A 248 48.33 33.41 -58.54
CA ALA A 248 49.77 33.21 -58.39
C ALA A 248 50.36 32.35 -59.52
N ILE A 249 49.66 31.30 -59.96
CA ILE A 249 50.05 30.48 -61.12
C ILE A 249 49.99 31.31 -62.41
N ALA A 250 48.93 32.10 -62.62
CA ALA A 250 48.78 32.95 -63.80
C ALA A 250 49.86 34.05 -63.84
N GLN A 251 50.15 34.70 -62.71
CA GLN A 251 51.27 35.62 -62.55
C GLN A 251 52.59 34.92 -62.79
N GLY A 252 52.80 33.72 -62.23
CA GLY A 252 53.96 32.88 -62.49
C GLY A 252 54.16 32.61 -63.99
N LYS A 253 53.10 32.19 -64.70
CA LYS A 253 53.12 32.02 -66.17
C LYS A 253 53.39 33.32 -66.92
N SER A 254 52.81 34.44 -66.48
CA SER A 254 53.06 35.77 -67.06
C SER A 254 54.51 36.19 -66.88
N TYR A 255 55.08 36.00 -65.69
CA TYR A 255 56.49 36.25 -65.43
C TYR A 255 57.38 35.30 -66.23
N SER A 256 57.03 34.02 -66.36
CA SER A 256 57.74 33.08 -67.23
C SER A 256 57.75 33.58 -68.69
N ARG A 257 56.60 34.01 -69.23
CA ARG A 257 56.52 34.61 -70.59
C ARG A 257 57.29 35.93 -70.70
N GLN A 258 57.26 36.78 -69.67
CA GLN A 258 58.07 38.00 -69.65
C GLN A 258 59.56 37.69 -69.58
N ILE A 259 59.98 36.67 -68.82
CA ILE A 259 61.36 36.17 -68.79
C ILE A 259 61.74 35.60 -70.15
N GLU A 260 60.83 34.90 -70.83
CA GLU A 260 61.04 34.32 -72.16
C GLU A 260 61.11 35.41 -73.25
N ASN A 261 60.28 36.44 -73.17
CA ASN A 261 60.36 37.64 -74.03
C ASN A 261 61.59 38.49 -73.72
N LEU A 262 61.95 38.64 -72.44
CA LEU A 262 63.18 39.32 -72.01
C LEU A 262 64.41 38.50 -72.36
N SER A 263 64.35 37.17 -72.42
CA SER A 263 65.43 36.31 -72.88
C SER A 263 65.57 36.34 -74.40
N GLN A 264 64.46 36.45 -75.15
CA GLN A 264 64.50 36.74 -76.58
C GLN A 264 64.99 38.16 -76.89
N GLN A 265 64.61 39.17 -76.10
CA GLN A 265 65.13 40.55 -76.24
C GLN A 265 66.58 40.70 -75.72
N ARG A 266 67.01 39.91 -74.73
CA ARG A 266 68.41 39.90 -74.23
C ARG A 266 69.36 38.98 -75.00
N ALA A 267 68.86 37.99 -75.74
CA ALA A 267 69.65 37.19 -76.68
C ALA A 267 70.23 38.01 -77.84
N LEU A 268 69.80 39.27 -78.01
CA LEU A 268 70.38 40.21 -78.97
C LEU A 268 71.01 41.46 -78.36
N ARG A 269 71.20 41.57 -77.03
CA ARG A 269 71.94 42.76 -76.53
C ARG A 269 72.68 42.74 -75.20
N ASP A 270 72.57 41.78 -74.28
CA ASP A 270 73.24 41.96 -72.96
C ASP A 270 73.53 40.68 -72.16
N HIS A 271 73.81 39.56 -72.83
CA HIS A 271 74.18 38.32 -72.13
C HIS A 271 75.54 38.44 -71.43
N ASP A 272 76.55 38.97 -72.11
CA ASP A 272 77.93 38.98 -71.61
C ASP A 272 78.19 40.04 -70.52
N ALA A 273 77.48 41.17 -70.57
CA ALA A 273 77.57 42.24 -69.56
C ALA A 273 76.92 41.83 -68.22
N VAL A 274 75.83 41.07 -68.26
CA VAL A 274 75.12 40.59 -67.07
C VAL A 274 75.88 39.42 -66.41
N LEU A 275 76.47 38.52 -67.21
CA LEU A 275 77.33 37.44 -66.71
C LEU A 275 78.60 38.00 -66.05
N ALA A 276 79.23 39.03 -66.62
CA ALA A 276 80.38 39.69 -66.01
C ALA A 276 80.02 40.36 -64.65
N ARG A 277 78.86 41.02 -64.58
CA ARG A 277 78.38 41.66 -63.33
C ARG A 277 77.97 40.64 -62.26
N LYS A 278 77.32 39.54 -62.64
CA LYS A 278 76.93 38.45 -61.71
C LYS A 278 78.12 37.59 -61.28
N MET A 279 79.10 37.37 -62.14
CA MET A 279 80.40 36.78 -61.75
C MET A 279 81.15 37.68 -60.78
N ALA A 280 81.11 39.01 -60.95
CA ALA A 280 81.71 39.96 -60.01
C ALA A 280 80.96 40.02 -58.66
N GLU A 281 79.62 40.03 -58.66
CA GLU A 281 78.79 39.97 -57.45
C GLU A 281 78.92 38.62 -56.71
N ALA A 282 79.00 37.50 -57.44
CA ALA A 282 79.21 36.16 -56.87
C ALA A 282 80.64 35.95 -56.37
N ARG A 283 81.66 36.51 -57.03
CA ARG A 283 83.05 36.54 -56.51
C ARG A 283 83.16 37.45 -55.29
N ALA A 284 82.46 38.59 -55.26
CA ALA A 284 82.39 39.45 -54.07
C ALA A 284 81.61 38.81 -52.91
N PHE A 285 80.56 38.01 -53.19
CA PHE A 285 79.81 37.27 -52.17
C PHE A 285 80.57 36.02 -51.66
N ALA A 286 81.27 35.29 -52.54
CA ALA A 286 82.14 34.17 -52.17
C ALA A 286 83.39 34.64 -51.40
N GLN A 287 83.98 35.78 -51.76
CA GLN A 287 85.06 36.42 -51.00
C GLN A 287 84.59 36.98 -49.64
N ARG A 288 83.34 37.45 -49.53
CA ARG A 288 82.71 37.85 -48.25
C ARG A 288 82.27 36.66 -47.37
N ARG A 289 82.12 35.46 -47.94
CA ARG A 289 81.81 34.23 -47.20
C ARG A 289 83.06 33.46 -46.76
N GLN A 290 84.15 33.52 -47.53
CA GLN A 290 85.48 32.99 -47.16
C GLN A 290 86.21 33.82 -46.09
N THR A 291 85.72 35.02 -45.75
CA THR A 291 86.26 35.87 -44.68
C THR A 291 85.55 35.68 -43.32
N TRP A 292 84.55 34.80 -43.22
CA TRP A 292 83.64 34.78 -42.07
C TRP A 292 83.49 33.45 -41.32
N THR A 293 83.88 32.32 -41.89
CA THR A 293 84.22 31.16 -41.05
C THR A 293 85.59 31.43 -40.44
N PRO A 294 85.76 31.53 -39.11
CA PRO A 294 87.10 31.39 -38.55
C PRO A 294 87.65 30.06 -39.09
N ASN A 295 88.74 30.12 -39.86
CA ASN A 295 89.42 28.91 -40.33
C ASN A 295 89.83 28.13 -39.07
N ARG A 296 89.01 27.16 -38.68
CA ARG A 296 89.33 26.26 -37.58
C ARG A 296 90.48 25.40 -38.06
N THR A 297 91.63 25.63 -37.49
CA THR A 297 92.85 24.86 -37.77
C THR A 297 92.79 23.50 -37.06
N GLY A 298 91.96 23.38 -36.01
CA GLY A 298 91.91 22.20 -35.15
C GLY A 298 93.15 22.02 -34.28
N GLN A 299 94.09 22.98 -34.32
CA GLN A 299 95.32 22.98 -33.56
C GLN A 299 95.16 23.85 -32.32
N THR A 300 95.72 23.43 -31.19
CA THR A 300 95.65 24.16 -29.92
C THR A 300 97.02 24.27 -29.27
N ALA A 301 97.33 25.45 -28.73
CA ALA A 301 98.50 25.72 -27.91
C ALA A 301 98.21 25.57 -26.40
N LEU A 302 96.96 25.23 -26.03
CA LEU A 302 96.56 25.05 -24.64
C LEU A 302 97.02 23.69 -24.10
N SER A 303 97.64 23.69 -22.92
CA SER A 303 97.87 22.43 -22.19
C SER A 303 96.54 21.82 -21.74
N ARG A 304 96.53 20.51 -21.45
CA ARG A 304 95.34 19.82 -20.90
C ARG A 304 94.82 20.48 -19.63
N HIS A 305 95.73 20.97 -18.77
CA HIS A 305 95.35 21.70 -17.56
C HIS A 305 94.64 23.01 -17.91
N GLN A 306 95.23 23.83 -18.78
CA GLN A 306 94.62 25.10 -19.20
C GLN A 306 93.25 24.87 -19.87
N ALA A 307 93.13 23.87 -20.75
CA ALA A 307 91.86 23.53 -21.38
C ALA A 307 90.79 23.09 -20.35
N SER A 308 91.17 22.34 -19.32
CA SER A 308 90.27 21.96 -18.22
C SER A 308 89.82 23.16 -17.39
N GLU A 309 90.75 24.04 -17.03
CA GLU A 309 90.43 25.28 -16.31
C GLU A 309 89.49 26.18 -17.10
N GLY A 310 89.78 26.42 -18.39
CA GLY A 310 88.95 27.25 -19.24
C GLY A 310 87.55 26.66 -19.45
N ARG A 311 87.42 25.33 -19.57
CA ARG A 311 86.11 24.64 -19.63
C ARG A 311 85.29 24.88 -18.36
N ARG A 312 85.93 24.87 -17.18
CA ARG A 312 85.27 25.15 -15.90
C ARG A 312 84.78 26.59 -15.83
N GLU A 313 85.62 27.55 -16.24
CA GLU A 313 85.24 28.96 -16.25
C GLU A 313 84.12 29.26 -17.26
N LEU A 314 84.15 28.65 -18.44
CA LEU A 314 83.06 28.76 -19.42
C LEU A 314 81.74 28.17 -18.88
N LYS A 315 81.80 27.03 -18.15
CA LYS A 315 80.61 26.48 -17.48
C LYS A 315 80.06 27.42 -16.40
N ARG A 316 80.91 28.08 -15.62
CA ARG A 316 80.49 29.09 -14.62
C ARG A 316 79.86 30.31 -15.27
N TRP A 317 80.46 30.80 -16.35
CA TRP A 317 79.91 31.90 -17.16
C TRP A 317 78.51 31.56 -17.69
N ASP A 318 78.34 30.38 -18.27
CA ASP A 318 77.06 29.92 -18.80
C ASP A 318 76.05 29.69 -17.66
N GLN A 319 76.46 29.10 -16.53
CA GLN A 319 75.61 28.94 -15.35
C GLN A 319 75.10 30.27 -14.82
N ALA A 320 75.94 31.30 -14.74
CA ALA A 320 75.54 32.64 -14.29
C ALA A 320 74.42 33.25 -15.14
N TRP A 321 74.36 32.94 -16.44
CA TRP A 321 73.23 33.36 -17.30
C TRP A 321 71.92 32.70 -16.87
N TRP A 322 71.93 31.41 -16.55
CA TRP A 322 70.73 30.66 -16.16
C TRP A 322 70.29 30.93 -14.72
N ASP A 323 71.24 31.22 -13.83
CA ASP A 323 70.99 31.71 -12.48
C ASP A 323 70.45 33.15 -12.48
N LYS A 324 70.38 33.79 -13.66
CA LYS A 324 69.99 35.20 -13.87
C LYS A 324 70.93 36.20 -13.18
N ASP A 325 72.14 35.77 -12.81
CA ASP A 325 73.21 36.63 -12.32
C ASP A 325 73.99 37.24 -13.51
N LEU A 326 73.35 38.23 -14.15
CA LEU A 326 73.93 38.92 -15.30
C LEU A 326 75.18 39.73 -14.94
N ASN A 327 75.38 40.11 -13.68
CA ASN A 327 76.58 40.82 -13.27
C ASN A 327 77.80 39.88 -13.29
N THR A 328 77.66 38.69 -12.73
CA THR A 328 78.68 37.64 -12.82
C THR A 328 78.91 37.21 -14.27
N HIS A 329 77.84 36.99 -15.05
CA HIS A 329 77.96 36.63 -16.47
C HIS A 329 78.73 37.68 -17.28
N LEU A 330 78.40 38.97 -17.11
CA LEU A 330 79.06 40.07 -17.80
C LEU A 330 80.51 40.28 -17.35
N SER A 331 80.85 39.86 -16.13
CA SER A 331 82.22 39.97 -15.63
C SER A 331 83.22 39.14 -16.44
N TYR A 332 82.80 38.05 -17.09
CA TYR A 332 83.70 37.24 -17.92
C TYR A 332 84.14 37.92 -19.22
N TYR A 333 83.48 39.00 -19.65
CA TYR A 333 83.82 39.68 -20.90
C TYR A 333 85.01 40.63 -20.75
N ASN A 334 85.94 40.56 -21.69
CA ASN A 334 87.04 41.50 -21.83
C ASN A 334 86.52 42.86 -22.33
N ARG A 335 87.13 43.97 -21.89
CA ARG A 335 86.84 45.33 -22.39
C ARG A 335 87.09 45.51 -23.88
N GLN A 336 87.96 44.70 -24.48
CA GLN A 336 88.24 44.69 -25.92
C GLN A 336 87.40 43.62 -26.67
N LEU A 337 86.24 43.27 -26.15
CA LEU A 337 85.33 42.31 -26.77
C LEU A 337 84.96 42.72 -28.20
N GLN A 338 85.02 41.76 -29.10
CA GLN A 338 84.42 41.85 -30.43
C GLN A 338 83.21 40.94 -30.50
N LEU A 339 82.01 41.53 -30.50
CA LEU A 339 80.77 40.78 -30.67
C LEU A 339 80.16 41.10 -32.03
N GLU A 340 79.91 40.08 -32.83
CA GLU A 340 79.17 40.23 -34.08
C GLU A 340 77.78 39.62 -33.94
N GLN A 341 76.75 40.41 -34.21
CA GLN A 341 75.36 39.99 -34.18
C GLN A 341 74.77 40.01 -35.58
N SER A 342 74.25 38.85 -36.01
CA SER A 342 73.49 38.69 -37.25
C SER A 342 72.05 38.29 -36.92
N VAL A 343 71.08 39.10 -37.37
CA VAL A 343 69.65 38.80 -37.28
C VAL A 343 69.15 38.40 -38.66
N ILE A 344 68.67 37.18 -38.78
CA ILE A 344 68.30 36.53 -40.03
C ILE A 344 66.78 36.39 -40.08
N ARG A 345 66.16 37.04 -41.05
CA ARG A 345 64.72 37.04 -41.33
C ARG A 345 64.46 36.57 -42.75
N ALA A 346 63.21 36.21 -43.06
CA ALA A 346 62.79 35.94 -44.44
C ALA A 346 63.10 37.12 -45.40
N THR A 347 63.11 38.35 -44.88
CA THR A 347 63.34 39.58 -45.66
C THR A 347 64.82 39.94 -45.83
N GLY A 348 65.75 39.23 -45.21
CA GLY A 348 67.19 39.50 -45.29
C GLY A 348 67.94 39.31 -43.97
N GLU A 349 69.25 39.57 -44.01
CA GLU A 349 70.18 39.49 -42.88
C GLU A 349 70.65 40.89 -42.47
N GLU A 350 70.47 41.24 -41.20
CA GLU A 350 70.99 42.47 -40.60
C GLU A 350 72.18 42.15 -39.70
N ARG A 351 73.34 42.76 -39.99
CA ARG A 351 74.58 42.56 -39.21
C ARG A 351 74.97 43.80 -38.43
N LYS A 352 75.42 43.59 -37.19
CA LYS A 352 75.93 44.62 -36.28
C LYS A 352 77.19 44.12 -35.60
N TYR A 353 78.15 45.03 -35.41
CA TYR A 353 79.32 44.80 -34.58
C TYR A 353 79.14 45.61 -33.30
N LEU A 354 79.20 44.92 -32.15
CA LEU A 354 79.02 45.50 -30.84
C LEU A 354 80.37 45.48 -30.10
N ASP A 355 80.74 46.62 -29.53
CA ASP A 355 81.82 46.72 -28.57
C ASP A 355 81.36 46.30 -27.15
N TYR A 356 82.26 46.37 -26.17
CA TYR A 356 81.92 46.02 -24.78
C TYR A 356 80.78 46.87 -24.18
N VAL A 357 80.73 48.18 -24.48
CA VAL A 357 79.72 49.11 -23.95
C VAL A 357 78.34 48.79 -24.52
N GLN A 358 78.28 48.41 -25.80
CA GLN A 358 77.06 48.02 -26.50
C GLN A 358 76.63 46.58 -26.18
N THR A 359 77.58 45.70 -25.88
CA THR A 359 77.31 44.29 -25.58
C THR A 359 76.56 44.11 -24.27
N ALA A 360 76.92 44.81 -23.21
CA ALA A 360 76.26 44.63 -21.91
C ALA A 360 74.74 44.93 -21.94
N PRO A 361 74.28 46.05 -22.53
CA PRO A 361 72.86 46.28 -22.80
C PRO A 361 72.23 45.21 -23.71
N ALA A 362 72.94 44.77 -24.76
CA ALA A 362 72.42 43.74 -25.68
C ALA A 362 72.19 42.40 -24.97
N ILE A 363 73.13 41.95 -24.14
CA ILE A 363 73.02 40.73 -23.31
C ILE A 363 71.83 40.84 -22.36
N ARG A 364 71.69 41.97 -21.64
CA ARG A 364 70.54 42.20 -20.75
C ARG A 364 69.22 42.18 -21.52
N GLY A 365 69.18 42.79 -22.70
CA GLY A 365 68.02 42.77 -23.58
C GLY A 365 67.66 41.37 -24.08
N GLN A 366 68.64 40.49 -24.28
CA GLN A 366 68.37 39.09 -24.64
C GLN A 366 67.92 38.25 -23.44
N ALA A 367 68.43 38.52 -22.23
CA ALA A 367 68.08 37.76 -21.03
C ALA A 367 66.57 37.83 -20.70
N GLY A 368 65.92 38.95 -21.01
CA GLY A 368 64.48 39.14 -20.83
C GLY A 368 63.58 38.43 -21.85
N LYS A 369 64.13 37.76 -22.88
CA LYS A 369 63.34 37.20 -24.00
C LYS A 369 62.88 35.75 -23.82
N GLY A 370 63.07 35.15 -22.64
CA GLY A 370 62.51 33.83 -22.32
C GLY A 370 63.11 32.67 -23.10
N TRP A 371 64.42 32.69 -23.34
CA TRP A 371 65.14 31.61 -24.01
C TRP A 371 65.12 30.31 -23.18
N SER A 372 64.95 29.17 -23.84
CA SER A 372 65.09 27.83 -23.25
C SER A 372 66.28 27.07 -23.85
N ARG A 373 66.81 26.12 -23.08
CA ARG A 373 67.68 25.05 -23.59
C ARG A 373 66.83 23.89 -24.06
N ASN A 374 67.21 23.22 -25.15
CA ASN A 374 66.67 21.89 -25.43
C ASN A 374 67.34 20.86 -24.51
N ALA A 375 66.60 20.38 -23.52
CA ALA A 375 67.11 19.60 -22.39
C ALA A 375 67.69 18.21 -22.71
N SER A 376 67.72 17.76 -23.98
CA SER A 376 68.23 16.42 -24.34
C SER A 376 69.27 16.38 -25.48
N ALA A 377 69.68 17.51 -26.08
CA ALA A 377 70.54 17.51 -27.28
C ALA A 377 71.76 18.45 -27.24
N ASP A 378 71.81 19.47 -26.38
CA ASP A 378 72.79 20.56 -26.50
C ASP A 378 73.64 20.76 -25.23
N THR A 379 74.50 19.78 -24.90
CA THR A 379 75.71 20.15 -24.15
C THR A 379 76.63 20.87 -25.13
N PRO A 380 77.02 22.13 -24.89
CA PRO A 380 77.84 22.88 -25.85
C PRO A 380 79.13 22.10 -26.12
N GLU A 381 79.41 21.82 -27.39
CA GLU A 381 80.68 21.26 -27.78
C GLU A 381 81.76 22.31 -27.55
N ILE A 382 82.67 22.04 -26.60
CA ILE A 382 83.79 22.93 -26.32
C ILE A 382 85.03 22.37 -27.01
N GLN A 383 85.53 23.12 -27.99
CA GLN A 383 86.73 22.80 -28.75
C GLN A 383 87.86 23.76 -28.36
N ALA A 384 89.10 23.31 -28.49
CA ALA A 384 90.27 24.15 -28.29
C ALA A 384 90.79 24.60 -29.66
N GLU A 385 91.06 25.89 -29.82
CA GLU A 385 91.48 26.49 -31.09
C GLU A 385 92.52 27.57 -30.77
N GLY A 386 93.76 27.37 -31.22
CA GLY A 386 94.89 28.21 -30.84
C GLY A 386 95.07 28.29 -29.32
N ASP A 387 95.11 29.51 -28.78
CA ASP A 387 95.21 29.83 -27.35
C ASP A 387 93.84 29.96 -26.66
N SER A 388 92.76 29.58 -27.34
CA SER A 388 91.38 29.85 -26.95
C SER A 388 90.57 28.56 -26.83
N LEU A 389 89.48 28.62 -26.06
CA LEU A 389 88.40 27.66 -26.11
C LEU A 389 87.21 28.28 -26.83
N VAL A 390 86.57 27.49 -27.68
CA VAL A 390 85.42 27.87 -28.48
C VAL A 390 84.25 26.98 -28.08
N ALA A 391 83.11 27.59 -27.80
CA ALA A 391 81.89 26.86 -27.46
C ALA A 391 80.70 27.39 -28.22
N THR A 392 79.87 26.49 -28.73
CA THR A 392 78.66 26.85 -29.45
C THR A 392 77.44 26.48 -28.63
N TYR A 393 76.60 27.48 -28.37
CA TYR A 393 75.35 27.34 -27.66
C TYR A 393 74.19 27.57 -28.61
N ARG A 394 73.15 26.75 -28.51
CA ARG A 394 71.91 26.95 -29.24
C ARG A 394 70.75 27.12 -28.27
N LEU A 395 70.06 28.23 -28.41
CA LEU A 395 68.94 28.65 -27.59
C LEU A 395 67.72 28.73 -28.49
N ASN A 396 66.55 28.40 -27.96
CA ASN A 396 65.30 28.54 -28.69
C ASN A 396 64.24 29.21 -27.83
N LYS A 397 63.26 29.81 -28.49
CA LYS A 397 61.99 30.23 -27.89
C LYS A 397 60.91 30.17 -28.95
N THR A 398 59.66 30.07 -28.54
CA THR A 398 58.53 30.24 -29.44
C THR A 398 58.46 31.71 -29.89
N SER A 399 58.31 31.95 -31.19
CA SER A 399 58.16 33.30 -31.70
C SER A 399 56.74 33.80 -31.40
N GLY A 400 56.61 34.96 -30.75
CA GLY A 400 55.35 35.72 -30.56
C GLY A 400 54.14 34.92 -30.04
N GLY A 401 53.84 35.02 -28.74
CA GLY A 401 52.73 34.32 -28.09
C GLY A 401 51.37 34.45 -28.78
N ARG A 402 50.98 33.39 -29.49
CA ARG A 402 49.63 32.86 -29.73
C ARG A 402 49.82 31.60 -30.58
N GLN A 403 49.24 30.48 -30.16
CA GLN A 403 49.27 29.21 -30.89
C GLN A 403 48.84 29.41 -32.34
N LYS A 404 49.81 29.55 -33.26
CA LYS A 404 49.62 29.41 -34.69
C LYS A 404 50.40 28.18 -35.12
N GLN A 405 49.73 27.26 -35.81
CA GLN A 405 50.39 26.18 -36.52
C GLN A 405 50.81 26.69 -37.92
N PRO A 406 52.02 26.38 -38.41
CA PRO A 406 53.11 25.71 -37.69
C PRO A 406 53.73 26.64 -36.63
N VAL A 407 54.10 26.06 -35.49
CA VAL A 407 54.79 26.80 -34.41
C VAL A 407 56.14 27.26 -34.95
N LEU A 408 56.34 28.57 -35.01
CA LEU A 408 57.61 29.17 -35.41
C LEU A 408 58.48 29.41 -34.18
N TYR A 409 59.78 29.26 -34.37
CA TYR A 409 60.79 29.40 -33.34
C TYR A 409 61.73 30.54 -33.71
N ASP A 410 62.10 31.32 -32.71
CA ASP A 410 63.32 32.10 -32.80
C ASP A 410 64.45 31.21 -32.28
N ILE A 411 65.53 31.13 -33.05
CA ILE A 411 66.73 30.36 -32.71
C ILE A 411 67.87 31.34 -32.51
N TRP A 412 68.59 31.23 -31.40
CA TRP A 412 69.78 32.02 -31.15
C TRP A 412 70.98 31.11 -30.93
N GLU A 413 71.88 31.12 -31.89
CA GLU A 413 73.17 30.45 -31.81
C GLU A 413 74.24 31.45 -31.33
N ARG A 414 75.04 31.02 -30.36
CA ARG A 414 76.13 31.80 -29.78
C ARG A 414 77.42 31.01 -29.90
N GLU A 415 78.39 31.51 -30.65
CA GLU A 415 79.75 30.97 -30.64
C GLU A 415 80.64 31.87 -29.79
N VAL A 416 81.18 31.33 -28.70
CA VAL A 416 81.87 32.08 -27.65
C VAL A 416 83.33 31.67 -27.61
N TRP A 417 84.21 32.67 -27.67
CA TRP A 417 85.66 32.47 -27.62
C TRP A 417 86.22 33.04 -26.32
N ILE A 418 86.79 32.15 -25.51
CA ILE A 418 87.39 32.48 -24.22
C ILE A 418 88.87 32.16 -24.25
N ARG A 419 89.71 33.05 -23.70
CA ARG A 419 91.16 32.82 -23.56
C ARG A 419 91.67 33.29 -22.21
N LYS A 420 92.82 32.79 -21.80
CA LYS A 420 93.46 33.22 -20.55
C LYS A 420 94.15 34.58 -20.75
N GLN A 421 93.77 35.56 -19.95
CA GLN A 421 94.37 36.91 -19.90
C GLN A 421 94.87 37.18 -18.48
N GLY A 422 96.19 37.16 -18.30
CA GLY A 422 96.80 37.14 -16.97
C GLY A 422 96.37 35.90 -16.18
N GLN A 423 95.75 36.10 -15.02
CA GLN A 423 95.26 35.01 -14.16
C GLN A 423 93.78 34.64 -14.40
N ALA A 424 93.05 35.34 -15.28
CA ALA A 424 91.63 35.14 -15.49
C ALA A 424 91.31 34.66 -16.92
N TRP A 425 90.29 33.82 -17.08
CA TRP A 425 89.72 33.49 -18.39
C TRP A 425 88.70 34.55 -18.78
N ARG A 426 88.84 35.13 -19.97
CA ARG A 426 87.97 36.20 -20.45
C ARG A 426 87.46 35.93 -21.86
N ILE A 427 86.18 36.21 -22.07
CA ILE A 427 85.54 36.17 -23.37
C ILE A 427 85.95 37.42 -24.11
N TYR A 428 86.64 37.24 -25.23
CA TYR A 428 87.14 38.35 -26.03
C TYR A 428 86.49 38.42 -27.40
N ARG A 429 85.77 37.36 -27.81
CA ARG A 429 85.04 37.33 -29.06
C ARG A 429 83.77 36.49 -28.92
N GLU A 430 82.68 36.96 -29.52
CA GLU A 430 81.43 36.21 -29.57
C GLU A 430 80.67 36.46 -30.87
N PHE A 431 80.00 35.45 -31.40
CA PHE A 431 79.15 35.56 -32.58
C PHE A 431 77.73 35.16 -32.24
N TRP A 432 76.77 36.01 -32.59
CA TRP A 432 75.35 35.74 -32.45
C TRP A 432 74.70 35.56 -33.80
N ARG A 433 74.00 34.45 -33.99
CA ARG A 433 73.08 34.25 -35.12
C ARG A 433 71.69 34.06 -34.57
N ILE A 434 70.84 35.05 -34.81
CA ILE A 434 69.45 35.05 -34.36
C ILE A 434 68.58 34.85 -35.58
N TYR A 435 68.01 33.67 -35.72
CA TYR A 435 67.04 33.37 -36.75
C TYR A 435 65.65 33.63 -36.19
N GLU A 436 64.88 34.51 -36.82
CA GLU A 436 63.52 34.83 -36.39
C GLU A 436 62.49 34.11 -37.26
N ASN A 437 61.40 33.63 -36.66
CA ASN A 437 60.26 33.01 -37.34
C ASN A 437 60.63 31.76 -38.18
N VAL A 438 61.50 30.89 -37.65
CA VAL A 438 61.91 29.65 -38.32
C VAL A 438 60.92 28.52 -38.03
N PRO A 439 60.40 27.79 -39.04
CA PRO A 439 59.58 26.60 -38.79
C PRO A 439 60.41 25.49 -38.13
N LYS A 440 59.80 24.73 -37.21
CA LYS A 440 60.44 23.55 -36.61
C LYS A 440 60.62 22.48 -37.71
N TYR A 441 61.87 22.16 -38.04
CA TYR A 441 62.22 20.97 -38.81
C TYR A 441 62.40 19.78 -37.88
#